data_AF-K1QR11-F1
#
_entry.id   AF-K1QR11-F1
#
_cell.length_a   1.000
_cell.length_b   1.000
_cell.length_c   1.000
_cell.angle_alpha   90.00
_cell.angle_beta   90.00
_cell.angle_gamma   90.00
#
_symmetry.space_group_name_H-M   'P 1'
#
loop_
_entity.id
_entity.type
_entity.pdbx_description
1 polymer ?
#
loop_
_entity_poly.entity_id
_entity_poly.type
_entity_poly.pdbx_seq_one_letter_code
_entity_poly.pdbx_strand_id
1 'polypeptide(L)'
;MDTTNAGIYLEIPDTEVNFLLDAASAVELPHNPHWLSDATHRIDTLRKAPVSFKLHEGVNEHGIAIENHINFDLPMNAVSALRSHGLKVRGHNMFWGVDQFVPQWLKGKSRSELLASMKKHVHEVISRTTGKLEHWDVNNEDLHGDWYERHTGDPDITEKMN
;
A
#
# COMPACT_ATOMS: atom_id res chain seq x y z
N MET A 1 24.77 3.24 -22.54
CA MET A 1 24.84 4.71 -22.47
C MET A 1 25.07 5.02 -21.01
N ASP A 2 26.29 5.39 -20.66
CA ASP A 2 26.63 5.74 -19.28
C ASP A 2 26.08 7.14 -19.00
N THR A 3 24.96 7.20 -18.29
CA THR A 3 24.40 8.46 -17.78
C THR A 3 25.26 8.95 -16.63
N THR A 4 26.21 9.82 -16.93
CA THR A 4 27.15 10.40 -15.95
C THR A 4 26.57 11.57 -15.16
N ASN A 5 25.37 12.04 -15.49
CA ASN A 5 24.69 13.13 -14.79
C ASN A 5 23.20 12.84 -14.64
N ALA A 6 22.70 12.93 -13.40
CA ALA A 6 21.28 13.00 -13.07
C ALA A 6 21.02 14.35 -12.40
N GLY A 7 20.19 15.18 -13.03
CA GLY A 7 19.70 16.44 -12.46
C GLY A 7 18.29 16.26 -11.94
N ILE A 8 18.02 16.67 -10.71
CA ILE A 8 16.66 16.77 -10.17
C ILE A 8 16.19 18.20 -10.44
N TYR A 9 15.11 18.34 -11.19
CA TYR A 9 14.46 19.63 -11.44
C TYR A 9 13.17 19.69 -10.62
N LEU A 10 12.99 20.79 -9.91
CA LEU A 10 11.74 21.16 -9.26
C LEU A 10 11.17 22.35 -10.02
N GLU A 11 10.10 22.10 -10.77
CA GLU A 11 9.34 23.16 -11.44
C GLU A 11 8.26 23.67 -10.49
N ILE A 12 8.33 24.96 -10.15
CA ILE A 12 7.36 25.62 -9.27
C ILE A 12 6.43 26.48 -10.14
N PRO A 13 5.13 26.16 -10.23
CA PRO A 13 4.21 26.85 -11.16
C PRO A 13 3.81 28.27 -10.70
N ASP A 14 3.96 28.58 -9.41
CA ASP A 14 3.43 29.80 -8.80
C ASP A 14 4.46 30.41 -7.82
N THR A 15 4.81 31.68 -8.05
CA THR A 15 5.87 32.39 -7.31
C THR A 15 5.41 33.03 -6.00
N GLU A 16 4.11 32.97 -5.68
CA GLU A 16 3.56 33.60 -4.48
C GLU A 16 3.57 32.70 -3.23
N VAL A 17 3.99 31.44 -3.37
CA VAL A 17 4.04 30.47 -2.26
C VAL A 17 5.48 30.07 -1.94
N ASN A 18 5.87 30.20 -0.67
CA ASN A 18 7.17 29.74 -0.19
C ASN A 18 7.13 28.23 0.09
N PHE A 19 7.94 27.45 -0.62
CA PHE A 19 8.13 26.03 -0.36
C PHE A 19 9.36 25.80 0.51
N LEU A 20 9.20 25.06 1.61
CA LEU A 20 10.30 24.66 2.47
C LEU A 20 10.73 23.23 2.10
N LEU A 21 12.02 23.04 1.78
CA LEU A 21 12.62 21.73 1.56
C LEU A 21 13.44 21.35 2.81
N ASP A 22 12.94 20.39 3.59
CA ASP A 22 13.52 20.00 4.89
C ASP A 22 14.87 19.24 4.71
N ALA A 23 14.97 18.34 3.73
CA ALA A 23 16.22 17.67 3.36
C ALA A 23 16.08 16.96 1.99
N ALA A 24 17.17 16.94 1.22
CA ALA A 24 17.34 16.05 0.07
C ALA A 24 18.60 15.22 0.29
N SER A 25 18.52 13.90 0.10
CA SER A 25 19.69 13.02 0.18
C SER A 25 19.70 12.11 -1.03
N ALA A 26 20.88 11.90 -1.59
CA ALA A 26 21.15 10.92 -2.63
C ALA A 26 22.08 9.87 -2.03
N VAL A 27 21.67 8.61 -2.08
CA VAL A 27 22.49 7.48 -1.69
C VAL A 27 22.71 6.65 -2.94
N GLU A 28 23.96 6.50 -3.35
CA GLU A 28 24.34 5.59 -4.42
C GLU A 28 24.18 4.16 -3.89
N LEU A 29 23.17 3.45 -4.39
CA LEU A 29 23.01 2.03 -4.13
C LEU A 29 23.89 1.26 -5.12
N PRO A 30 24.73 0.31 -4.66
CA PRO A 30 25.47 -0.54 -5.58
C PRO A 30 24.47 -1.25 -6.51
N HIS A 31 24.73 -1.19 -7.81
CA HIS A 31 23.89 -1.84 -8.82
C HIS A 31 23.76 -3.33 -8.49
N ASN A 32 22.56 -3.75 -8.09
CA ASN A 32 22.23 -5.15 -7.89
C ASN A 32 21.46 -5.63 -9.14
N PRO A 33 22.08 -6.39 -10.07
CA PRO A 33 21.38 -6.92 -11.24
C PRO A 33 20.23 -7.88 -10.89
N HIS A 34 20.18 -8.36 -9.63
CA HIS A 34 19.18 -9.25 -9.09
C HIS A 34 18.18 -8.54 -8.17
N TRP A 35 18.16 -7.20 -8.13
CA TRP A 35 17.34 -6.45 -7.19
C TRP A 35 15.85 -6.87 -7.22
N LEU A 36 15.32 -7.14 -8.41
CA LEU A 36 13.94 -7.57 -8.58
C LEU A 36 13.72 -8.98 -8.05
N SER A 37 14.58 -9.95 -8.39
CA SER A 37 14.45 -11.32 -7.89
C SER A 37 14.67 -11.39 -6.38
N ASP A 38 15.59 -10.60 -5.84
CA ASP A 38 15.87 -10.54 -4.41
C ASP A 38 14.71 -9.90 -3.63
N ALA A 39 14.11 -8.84 -4.18
CA ALA A 39 12.92 -8.22 -3.61
C ALA A 39 11.73 -9.18 -3.62
N THR A 40 11.47 -9.85 -4.75
CA THR A 40 10.40 -10.85 -4.88
C THR A 40 10.64 -12.04 -3.97
N HIS A 41 11.87 -12.57 -3.91
CA HIS A 41 12.22 -13.69 -3.03
C HIS A 41 12.04 -13.34 -1.54
N ARG A 42 12.44 -12.13 -1.12
CA ARG A 42 12.22 -11.67 0.25
C ARG A 42 10.73 -11.48 0.55
N ILE A 43 9.93 -11.00 -0.40
CA ILE A 43 8.48 -10.95 -0.25
C ILE A 43 7.92 -12.37 -0.06
N ASP A 44 8.36 -13.33 -0.86
CA ASP A 44 7.85 -14.69 -0.81
C ASP A 44 8.30 -15.46 0.44
N THR A 45 9.49 -15.19 0.97
CA THR A 45 10.04 -15.94 2.12
C THR A 45 9.82 -15.27 3.47
N LEU A 46 9.83 -13.94 3.53
CA LEU A 46 9.74 -13.19 4.79
C LEU A 46 8.35 -12.57 5.02
N ARG A 47 7.57 -12.31 3.96
CA ARG A 47 6.21 -11.76 4.09
C ARG A 47 5.11 -12.79 3.90
N LYS A 48 5.35 -13.87 3.16
CA LYS A 48 4.35 -14.93 2.95
C LYS A 48 4.67 -16.14 3.82
N ALA A 49 3.92 -16.34 4.89
CA ALA A 49 3.94 -17.59 5.63
C ALA A 49 3.01 -18.60 4.92
N PRO A 50 3.44 -19.86 4.65
CA PRO A 50 2.53 -20.88 4.16
C PRO A 50 1.54 -21.22 5.27
N VAL A 51 0.28 -20.83 5.10
CA VAL A 51 -0.82 -21.28 5.96
C VAL A 51 -1.52 -22.43 5.23
N SER A 52 -1.42 -23.63 5.78
CA SER A 52 -2.12 -24.81 5.25
C SER A 52 -3.40 -25.05 6.03
N PHE A 53 -4.52 -25.21 5.32
CA PHE A 53 -5.80 -25.59 5.89
C PHE A 53 -6.15 -27.00 5.42
N LYS A 54 -6.60 -27.86 6.35
CA LYS A 54 -7.24 -29.13 5.98
C LYS A 54 -8.73 -28.89 5.82
N LEU A 55 -9.24 -29.17 4.62
CA LEU A 55 -10.67 -29.20 4.37
C LEU A 55 -11.24 -30.56 4.81
N HIS A 56 -12.49 -30.57 5.28
CA HIS A 56 -13.21 -31.82 5.51
C HIS A 56 -13.46 -32.54 4.17
N GLU A 57 -13.50 -33.87 4.22
CA GLU A 57 -13.69 -34.73 3.05
C GLU A 57 -14.99 -34.35 2.31
N GLY A 58 -14.89 -34.10 1.00
CA GLY A 58 -16.02 -33.69 0.15
C GLY A 58 -16.22 -32.17 -0.01
N VAL A 59 -15.43 -31.32 0.66
CA VAL A 59 -15.43 -29.86 0.43
C VAL A 59 -14.45 -29.52 -0.70
N ASN A 60 -14.94 -28.85 -1.74
CA ASN A 60 -14.12 -28.39 -2.87
C ASN A 60 -13.40 -27.08 -2.51
N GLU A 61 -12.11 -26.99 -2.83
CA GLU A 61 -11.28 -25.80 -2.65
C GLU A 61 -11.68 -24.62 -3.55
N HIS A 62 -12.45 -24.86 -4.60
CA HIS A 62 -12.96 -23.82 -5.48
C HIS A 62 -13.85 -22.83 -4.71
N GLY A 63 -13.40 -21.58 -4.63
CA GLY A 63 -14.11 -20.48 -3.97
C GLY A 63 -13.70 -20.22 -2.52
N ILE A 64 -12.71 -20.95 -1.98
CA ILE A 64 -12.19 -20.68 -0.64
C ILE A 64 -11.19 -19.52 -0.70
N ALA A 65 -11.61 -18.35 -0.21
CA ALA A 65 -10.73 -17.24 0.10
C ALA A 65 -10.48 -17.19 1.61
N ILE A 66 -9.22 -17.27 2.03
CA ILE A 66 -8.84 -16.99 3.41
C ILE A 66 -8.75 -15.47 3.54
N GLU A 67 -9.62 -14.88 4.35
CA GLU A 67 -9.46 -13.48 4.76
C GLU A 67 -8.12 -13.38 5.50
N ASN A 68 -7.15 -12.71 4.86
CA ASN A 68 -5.84 -12.57 5.46
C ASN A 68 -5.93 -11.60 6.62
N HIS A 69 -5.42 -12.01 7.79
CA HIS A 69 -5.29 -11.11 8.93
C HIS A 69 -4.16 -10.12 8.60
N ILE A 70 -4.47 -8.83 8.47
CA ILE A 70 -3.48 -7.81 8.13
C ILE A 70 -2.44 -7.76 9.26
N ASN A 71 -1.17 -8.02 8.93
CA ASN A 71 -0.06 -7.90 9.87
C ASN A 71 0.50 -6.48 9.84
N PHE A 72 0.34 -5.76 10.94
CA PHE A 72 0.81 -4.38 11.10
C PHE A 72 2.17 -4.26 11.79
N ASP A 73 2.77 -5.35 12.28
CA ASP A 73 3.98 -5.28 13.09
C ASP A 73 5.16 -4.71 12.29
N LEU A 74 5.38 -5.23 11.08
CA LEU A 74 6.46 -4.77 10.22
C LEU A 74 6.31 -3.27 9.84
N PRO A 75 5.18 -2.80 9.28
CA PRO A 75 5.04 -1.38 8.96
C PRO A 75 5.10 -0.49 10.21
N MET A 76 4.53 -0.91 11.35
CA MET A 76 4.56 -0.10 12.57
C MET A 76 5.95 -0.04 13.23
N ASN A 77 6.75 -1.11 13.11
CA ASN A 77 8.16 -1.10 13.51
C ASN A 77 8.97 -0.13 12.64
N ALA A 78 8.72 -0.11 11.32
CA ALA A 78 9.36 0.84 10.41
C ALA A 78 8.97 2.29 10.74
N VAL A 79 7.68 2.57 10.96
CA VAL A 79 7.20 3.88 11.40
C VAL A 79 7.88 4.30 12.71
N SER A 80 7.97 3.40 13.69
CA SER A 80 8.59 3.71 14.98
C SER A 80 10.07 4.03 14.83
N ALA A 81 10.81 3.28 14.00
CA ALA A 81 12.22 3.52 13.73
C ALA A 81 12.44 4.84 12.99
N LEU A 82 11.63 5.19 12.00
CA LEU A 82 11.75 6.46 11.28
C LEU A 82 11.49 7.65 12.22
N ARG A 83 10.43 7.56 13.03
CA ARG A 83 10.08 8.60 13.99
C ARG A 83 11.11 8.77 15.10
N SER A 84 11.78 7.69 15.54
CA SER A 84 12.84 7.79 16.55
C SER A 84 14.05 8.59 16.04
N HIS A 85 14.18 8.76 14.72
CA HIS A 85 15.19 9.61 14.07
C HIS A 85 14.64 11.00 13.69
N GLY A 86 13.45 11.38 14.16
CA GLY A 86 12.84 12.66 13.87
C GLY A 86 12.29 12.79 12.44
N LEU A 87 12.19 11.68 11.70
CA LEU A 87 11.68 11.69 10.33
C LEU A 87 10.15 11.65 10.32
N LYS A 88 9.57 12.53 9.49
CA LYS A 88 8.15 12.49 9.12
C LYS A 88 7.91 11.32 8.16
N VAL A 89 6.76 10.68 8.25
CA VAL A 89 6.39 9.49 7.49
C VAL A 89 5.06 9.73 6.76
N ARG A 90 5.05 9.47 5.46
CA ARG A 90 3.85 9.42 4.62
C ARG A 90 3.37 7.97 4.52
N GLY A 91 2.11 7.73 4.85
CA GLY A 91 1.47 6.45 4.59
C GLY A 91 1.14 6.31 3.10
N HIS A 92 1.64 5.26 2.46
CA HIS A 92 1.37 4.95 1.06
C HIS A 92 1.00 3.46 0.94
N ASN A 93 -0.24 3.09 0.62
CA ASN A 93 -1.47 3.90 0.46
C ASN A 93 -2.64 3.16 1.14
N MET A 94 -3.81 3.80 1.26
CA MET A 94 -5.02 3.17 1.81
C MET A 94 -5.76 2.35 0.75
N PHE A 95 -5.89 2.88 -0.46
CA PHE A 95 -6.49 2.21 -1.60
C PHE A 95 -5.62 2.37 -2.85
N TRP A 96 -5.46 1.27 -3.57
CA TRP A 96 -4.86 1.23 -4.90
C TRP A 96 -5.67 0.27 -5.76
N GLY A 97 -6.57 0.83 -6.57
CA GLY A 97 -7.55 0.04 -7.33
C GLY A 97 -7.03 -0.53 -8.64
N VAL A 98 -5.71 -0.65 -8.84
CA VAL A 98 -5.18 -1.40 -9.99
C VAL A 98 -5.33 -2.90 -9.69
N ASP A 99 -5.97 -3.66 -10.59
CA ASP A 99 -6.39 -5.06 -10.38
C ASP A 99 -5.31 -5.99 -9.79
N GLN A 100 -4.03 -5.79 -10.13
CA GLN A 100 -2.93 -6.62 -9.62
C GLN A 100 -2.57 -6.33 -8.15
N PHE A 101 -2.88 -5.14 -7.64
CA PHE A 101 -2.58 -4.73 -6.27
C PHE A 101 -3.75 -4.95 -5.31
N VAL A 102 -4.95 -5.20 -5.85
CA VAL A 102 -6.12 -5.56 -5.05
C VAL A 102 -5.93 -6.96 -4.44
N PRO A 103 -6.03 -7.11 -3.11
CA PRO A 103 -5.94 -8.41 -2.45
C PRO A 103 -6.92 -9.44 -3.02
N GLN A 104 -6.42 -10.65 -3.32
CA GLN A 104 -7.21 -11.69 -3.98
C GLN A 104 -8.48 -12.07 -3.20
N TRP A 105 -8.43 -12.03 -1.86
CA TRP A 105 -9.57 -12.34 -0.98
C TRP A 105 -10.72 -11.32 -1.04
N LEU A 106 -10.50 -10.13 -1.62
CA LEU A 106 -11.56 -9.16 -1.88
C LEU A 106 -12.35 -9.49 -3.16
N LYS A 107 -11.74 -10.17 -4.15
CA LYS A 107 -12.31 -10.34 -5.49
C LYS A 107 -13.53 -11.26 -5.55
N GLY A 108 -13.78 -12.05 -4.50
CA GLY A 108 -14.96 -12.92 -4.38
C GLY A 108 -16.09 -12.34 -3.53
N LYS A 109 -15.94 -11.13 -2.98
CA LYS A 109 -16.92 -10.55 -2.06
C LYS A 109 -18.11 -9.95 -2.81
N SER A 110 -19.30 -10.06 -2.22
CA SER A 110 -20.43 -9.24 -2.63
C SER A 110 -20.16 -7.76 -2.36
N ARG A 111 -20.94 -6.87 -3.00
CA ARG A 111 -20.83 -5.41 -2.79
C ARG A 111 -20.85 -5.03 -1.31
N SER A 112 -21.78 -5.59 -0.52
CA SER A 112 -21.91 -5.27 0.91
C SER A 112 -20.71 -5.75 1.71
N GLU A 113 -20.20 -6.95 1.44
CA GLU A 113 -19.01 -7.49 2.10
C GLU A 113 -17.74 -6.71 1.73
N LEU A 114 -17.63 -6.26 0.47
CA LEU A 114 -16.55 -5.40 0.01
C LEU A 114 -16.56 -4.07 0.76
N LEU A 115 -17.72 -3.40 0.82
CA LEU A 115 -17.89 -2.15 1.57
C LEU A 115 -17.55 -2.31 3.07
N ALA A 116 -17.98 -3.42 3.67
CA ALA A 116 -17.63 -3.73 5.06
C ALA A 116 -16.11 -3.92 5.23
N SER A 117 -15.46 -4.59 4.27
CA SER A 117 -14.00 -4.82 4.29
C SER A 117 -13.23 -3.51 4.10
N MET A 118 -13.67 -2.62 3.21
CA MET A 118 -13.07 -1.29 3.00
C MET A 118 -13.17 -0.43 4.28
N LYS A 119 -14.34 -0.38 4.91
CA LYS A 119 -14.54 0.36 6.17
C LYS A 119 -13.68 -0.19 7.32
N LYS A 120 -13.65 -1.52 7.46
CA LYS A 120 -12.80 -2.20 8.45
C LYS A 120 -11.33 -1.86 8.23
N HIS A 121 -10.87 -1.90 6.98
CA HIS A 121 -9.50 -1.56 6.62
C HIS A 121 -9.11 -0.14 7.05
N VAL A 122 -9.92 0.87 6.68
CA VAL A 122 -9.68 2.27 7.06
C VAL A 122 -9.61 2.42 8.57
N HIS A 123 -10.57 1.85 9.30
CA HIS A 123 -10.59 1.91 10.76
C HIS A 123 -9.35 1.25 11.39
N GLU A 124 -8.94 0.08 10.91
CA GLU A 124 -7.77 -0.64 11.42
C GLU A 124 -6.45 0.10 11.15
N VAL A 125 -6.31 0.72 9.98
CA VAL A 125 -5.15 1.51 9.62
C VAL A 125 -5.10 2.78 10.47
N ILE A 126 -6.17 3.60 10.45
CA ILE A 126 -6.22 4.87 11.18
C ILE A 126 -5.98 4.65 12.67
N SER A 127 -6.67 3.68 13.30
CA SER A 127 -6.51 3.40 14.73
C SER A 127 -5.06 3.10 15.14
N ARG A 128 -4.25 2.59 14.22
CA ARG A 128 -2.83 2.27 14.48
C ARG A 128 -1.89 3.41 14.13
N THR A 129 -2.26 4.27 13.20
CA THR A 129 -1.36 5.30 12.64
C THR A 129 -1.66 6.72 13.09
N THR A 130 -2.81 6.98 13.74
CA THR A 130 -3.14 8.31 14.27
C THR A 130 -2.01 8.86 15.15
N GLY A 131 -1.58 10.09 14.86
CA GLY A 131 -0.48 10.76 15.55
C GLY A 131 0.92 10.24 15.23
N LYS A 132 1.05 9.34 14.24
CA LYS A 132 2.34 8.74 13.83
C LYS A 132 2.71 9.03 12.38
N LEU A 133 1.77 9.43 11.55
CA LEU A 133 1.98 9.78 10.14
C LEU A 133 1.51 11.20 9.90
N GLU A 134 2.28 11.96 9.13
CA GLU A 134 1.98 13.36 8.79
C GLU A 134 1.05 13.47 7.58
N HIS A 135 1.18 12.54 6.63
CA HIS A 135 0.40 12.52 5.40
C HIS A 135 -0.04 11.09 5.03
N TRP A 136 -1.11 11.00 4.25
CA TRP A 136 -1.64 9.76 3.70
C TRP A 136 -1.95 9.89 2.22
N ASP A 137 -1.59 8.86 1.47
CA ASP A 137 -2.16 8.59 0.16
C ASP A 137 -3.41 7.75 0.36
N VAL A 138 -4.57 8.41 0.34
CA VAL A 138 -5.85 7.74 0.55
C VAL A 138 -6.20 6.90 -0.67
N ASN A 139 -6.22 7.48 -1.86
CA ASN A 139 -6.39 6.74 -3.10
C ASN A 139 -5.19 6.98 -4.03
N ASN A 140 -4.61 5.91 -4.54
CA ASN A 140 -3.45 5.94 -5.42
C ASN A 140 -3.84 5.56 -6.85
N GLU A 141 -3.41 6.38 -7.82
CA GLU A 141 -3.55 6.13 -9.26
C GLU A 141 -5.00 5.91 -9.75
N ASP A 142 -5.94 6.63 -9.15
CA ASP A 142 -7.39 6.48 -9.40
C ASP A 142 -7.81 6.68 -10.86
N LEU A 143 -6.98 7.34 -11.68
CA LEU A 143 -7.25 7.54 -13.11
C LEU A 143 -7.27 6.22 -13.92
N HIS A 144 -6.56 5.19 -13.47
CA HIS A 144 -6.58 3.87 -14.11
C HIS A 144 -6.73 2.71 -13.12
N GLY A 145 -6.83 3.01 -11.82
CA GLY A 145 -7.01 2.05 -10.74
C GLY A 145 -8.40 2.15 -10.15
N ASP A 146 -9.42 1.76 -10.91
CA ASP A 146 -10.86 1.93 -10.61
C ASP A 146 -11.55 0.64 -10.09
N TRP A 147 -10.78 -0.31 -9.56
CA TRP A 147 -11.32 -1.63 -9.21
C TRP A 147 -12.40 -1.54 -8.13
N TYR A 148 -12.22 -0.70 -7.11
CA TYR A 148 -13.21 -0.56 -6.03
C TYR A 148 -14.51 0.06 -6.55
N GLU A 149 -14.41 1.04 -7.44
CA GLU A 149 -15.49 1.76 -8.09
C GLU A 149 -16.31 0.81 -8.97
N ARG A 150 -15.64 0.02 -9.82
CA ARG A 150 -16.30 -1.00 -10.67
C ARG A 150 -17.00 -2.10 -9.87
N HIS A 151 -16.44 -2.53 -8.74
CA HIS A 151 -16.96 -3.66 -7.96
C HIS A 151 -17.96 -3.24 -6.89
N THR A 152 -18.04 -1.95 -6.58
CA THR A 152 -19.08 -1.38 -5.70
C THR A 152 -20.19 -0.68 -6.48
N GLY A 153 -19.95 -0.29 -7.74
CA GLY A 153 -20.89 0.47 -8.55
C GLY A 153 -21.07 1.92 -8.08
N ASP A 154 -20.12 2.45 -7.30
CA ASP A 154 -20.10 3.82 -6.82
C ASP A 154 -18.76 4.46 -7.24
N PRO A 155 -18.76 5.47 -8.14
CA PRO A 155 -17.54 6.07 -8.68
C PRO A 155 -16.74 6.89 -7.66
N ASP A 156 -17.34 7.28 -6.53
CA ASP A 156 -16.67 8.07 -5.50
C ASP A 156 -16.42 7.24 -4.24
N ILE A 157 -16.40 5.90 -4.35
CA ILE A 157 -16.46 5.05 -3.18
C ILE A 157 -15.25 5.21 -2.26
N THR A 158 -14.06 5.38 -2.83
CA THR A 158 -12.80 5.57 -2.09
C THR A 158 -12.72 6.95 -1.42
N GLU A 159 -13.36 7.98 -1.99
CA GLU A 159 -13.51 9.30 -1.35
C GLU A 159 -14.42 9.25 -0.12
N LYS A 160 -15.48 8.43 -0.18
CA LYS A 160 -16.47 8.24 0.90
C LYS A 160 -15.96 7.36 2.06
N MET A 161 -14.72 6.89 1.99
CA MET A 161 -14.08 6.04 3.00
C MET A 161 -13.22 6.88 3.95
N ASN A 162 -13.89 7.72 4.73
CA ASN A 162 -13.33 8.66 5.70
C ASN A 162 -13.89 8.45 7.12
#